data_AF-A0A7S1VZ84-F1
#
_entry.id   AF-A0A7S1VZ84-F1
#
_cell.length_a   1.000
_cell.length_b   1.000
_cell.length_c   1.000
_cell.angle_alpha   90.00
_cell.angle_beta   90.00
_cell.angle_gamma   90.00
#
_symmetry.space_group_name_H-M   'P 1'
#
loop_
_entity.id
_entity.type
_entity.pdbx_description
1 polymer ?
#
loop_
_entity_poly.entity_id
_entity_poly.type
_entity_poly.pdbx_seq_one_letter_code
_entity_poly.pdbx_strand_id
1 'polypeptide(L)'
;RHDRRKLHDAGYGPLEHLLDLVTPCAEVDLLPETGRGLEAVCYAATGLRMGKQRHTTVSNWEAETLTEDQLSYAADDAVAGLAVLAAVLEKARRLRFLPPHRHGPWAVRDDEASYEWL
;
A
#
# COMPACT_ATOMS: atom_id res chain seq x y z
N ARG A 1 7.93 2.86 -10.76
CA ARG A 1 8.57 2.94 -12.12
C ARG A 1 9.57 4.09 -12.28
N HIS A 2 9.29 5.29 -11.73
CA HIS A 2 10.16 6.45 -11.86
C HIS A 2 11.49 6.30 -11.09
N ASP A 3 11.45 5.81 -9.85
CA ASP A 3 12.64 5.70 -8.99
C ASP A 3 13.62 4.64 -9.48
N ARG A 4 13.12 3.51 -10.03
CA ARG A 4 13.96 2.51 -10.68
C ARG A 4 14.81 3.10 -11.81
N ARG A 5 14.22 4.00 -12.61
CA ARG A 5 14.96 4.68 -13.70
C ARG A 5 16.00 5.63 -13.12
N LYS A 6 15.63 6.46 -12.14
CA LYS A 6 16.57 7.36 -11.45
C LYS A 6 17.77 6.63 -10.86
N LEU A 7 17.54 5.48 -10.22
CA LEU A 7 18.60 4.68 -9.62
C LEU A 7 19.51 4.07 -10.69
N HIS A 8 18.95 3.54 -11.78
CA HIS A 8 19.73 3.07 -12.91
C HIS A 8 20.58 4.19 -13.55
N ASP A 9 19.98 5.36 -13.80
CA ASP A 9 20.67 6.50 -14.41
C ASP A 9 21.78 7.07 -13.52
N ALA A 10 21.64 6.94 -12.19
CA ALA A 10 22.68 7.28 -11.22
C ALA A 10 23.79 6.21 -11.10
N GLY A 11 23.74 5.14 -11.90
CA GLY A 11 24.75 4.08 -11.92
C GLY A 11 24.59 3.04 -10.81
N TYR A 12 23.48 3.06 -10.06
CA TYR A 12 23.15 1.94 -9.18
C TYR A 12 22.79 0.73 -10.04
N GLY A 13 23.30 -0.44 -9.65
CA GLY A 13 23.09 -1.70 -10.35
C GLY A 13 21.62 -2.13 -10.45
N PRO A 14 21.34 -3.29 -11.07
CA PRO A 14 19.96 -3.77 -11.21
C PRO A 14 19.28 -3.93 -9.85
N LEU A 15 18.08 -3.38 -9.73
CA LEU A 15 17.25 -3.54 -8.54
C LEU A 15 16.37 -4.78 -8.70
N GLU A 16 16.63 -5.77 -7.87
CA GLU A 16 15.85 -7.01 -7.81
C GLU A 16 14.75 -6.90 -6.74
N HIS A 17 13.70 -7.71 -6.88
CA HIS A 17 12.62 -7.83 -5.90
C HIS A 17 11.85 -6.53 -5.55
N LEU A 18 11.77 -5.60 -6.50
CA LEU A 18 10.97 -4.39 -6.34
C LEU A 18 9.47 -4.69 -6.40
N LEU A 19 8.75 -4.25 -5.37
CA LEU A 19 7.29 -4.28 -5.32
C LEU A 19 6.73 -2.86 -5.42
N ASP A 20 5.98 -2.59 -6.48
CA ASP A 20 5.21 -1.35 -6.62
C ASP A 20 3.85 -1.55 -5.92
N LEU A 21 3.68 -0.95 -4.73
CA LEU A 21 2.52 -1.17 -3.85
C LEU A 21 1.18 -0.79 -4.49
N VAL A 22 1.16 0.00 -5.56
CA VAL A 22 -0.09 0.36 -6.26
C VAL A 22 -0.81 -0.88 -6.80
N THR A 23 -0.07 -1.83 -7.40
CA THR A 23 -0.66 -3.05 -7.98
C THR A 23 -1.33 -3.93 -6.92
N PRO A 24 -0.63 -4.39 -5.86
CA PRO A 24 -1.25 -5.26 -4.87
C PRO A 24 -2.32 -4.52 -4.04
N CYS A 25 -2.24 -3.19 -3.83
CA CYS A 25 -3.35 -2.43 -3.26
C CYS A 25 -4.62 -2.50 -4.13
N ALA A 26 -4.48 -2.44 -5.46
CA ALA A 26 -5.63 -2.57 -6.36
C ALA A 26 -6.24 -3.97 -6.31
N GLU A 27 -5.41 -5.02 -6.25
CA GLU A 27 -5.85 -6.42 -6.20
C GLU A 27 -6.66 -6.76 -4.94
N VAL A 28 -6.45 -6.04 -3.83
CA VAL A 28 -7.15 -6.26 -2.56
C VAL A 28 -8.16 -5.15 -2.22
N ASP A 29 -8.51 -4.32 -3.20
CA ASP A 29 -9.47 -3.23 -3.05
C ASP A 29 -9.12 -2.28 -1.89
N LEU A 30 -7.88 -1.78 -1.91
CA LEU A 30 -7.33 -0.76 -1.00
C LEU A 30 -6.76 0.44 -1.75
N LEU A 31 -6.87 0.46 -3.09
CA LEU A 31 -6.43 1.61 -3.87
C LEU A 31 -7.49 2.72 -3.79
N PRO A 32 -7.13 3.97 -3.44
CA PRO A 32 -8.08 5.08 -3.41
C PRO A 32 -8.63 5.39 -4.82
N GLU A 33 -9.89 5.82 -4.88
CA GLU A 33 -10.54 6.26 -6.13
C GLU A 33 -9.85 7.49 -6.74
N THR A 34 -9.26 8.35 -5.89
CA THR A 34 -8.57 9.56 -6.31
C THR A 34 -7.19 9.66 -5.67
N GLY A 35 -6.19 10.02 -6.47
CA GLY A 35 -4.79 10.20 -6.02
C GLY A 35 -4.03 8.88 -5.85
N ARG A 36 -2.94 8.70 -6.59
CA ARG A 36 -2.06 7.52 -6.48
C ARG A 36 -0.74 7.79 -5.74
N GLY A 37 -0.66 8.92 -5.04
CA GLY A 37 0.49 9.24 -4.20
C GLY A 37 0.51 8.40 -2.93
N LEU A 38 1.70 8.22 -2.35
CA LEU A 38 1.91 7.40 -1.15
C LEU A 38 0.97 7.76 0.00
N GLU A 39 0.70 9.06 0.21
CA GLU A 39 -0.22 9.53 1.25
C GLU A 39 -1.67 9.10 1.03
N ALA A 40 -2.18 9.22 -0.21
CA ALA A 40 -3.54 8.80 -0.51
C ALA A 40 -3.69 7.28 -0.34
N VAL A 41 -2.69 6.51 -0.79
CA VAL A 41 -2.66 5.05 -0.62
C VAL A 41 -2.54 4.67 0.87
N CYS A 42 -1.68 5.35 1.63
CA CYS A 42 -1.50 5.13 3.06
C CYS A 42 -2.80 5.39 3.82
N TYR A 43 -3.46 6.52 3.56
CA TYR A 43 -4.73 6.84 4.20
C TYR A 43 -5.83 5.85 3.85
N ALA A 44 -5.95 5.45 2.58
CA ALA A 44 -6.94 4.46 2.17
C ALA A 44 -6.69 3.08 2.79
N ALA A 45 -5.42 2.66 2.88
CA ALA A 45 -5.07 1.33 3.37
C ALA A 45 -5.07 1.23 4.92
N THR A 46 -4.74 2.31 5.62
CA THR A 46 -4.45 2.28 7.06
C THR A 46 -5.27 3.26 7.90
N GLY A 47 -5.92 4.26 7.27
CA GLY A 47 -6.56 5.39 7.96
C GLY A 47 -5.58 6.45 8.48
N LEU A 48 -4.27 6.25 8.33
CA LEU A 48 -3.25 7.18 8.81
C LEU A 48 -3.01 8.33 7.83
N ARG A 49 -2.86 9.55 8.35
CA ARG A 49 -2.47 10.71 7.56
C ARG A 49 -0.99 10.96 7.72
N MET A 50 -0.29 11.10 6.60
CA MET A 50 1.14 11.43 6.59
C MET A 50 1.30 12.94 6.79
N GLY A 51 2.14 13.34 7.75
CA GLY A 51 2.46 14.75 7.97
C GLY A 51 3.40 15.26 6.88
N LYS A 52 2.86 15.93 5.86
CA LYS A 52 3.69 16.54 4.81
C LYS A 52 3.87 18.02 5.02
N GLN A 53 4.98 18.39 5.64
CA GLN A 53 5.42 19.78 5.63
C GLN A 53 5.95 20.12 4.25
N ARG A 54 5.22 20.96 3.50
CA ARG A 54 5.53 21.28 2.09
C ARG A 54 6.96 21.79 1.93
N HIS A 55 7.46 22.59 2.88
CA HIS A 55 8.82 23.13 2.83
C HIS A 55 9.90 22.02 2.86
N THR A 56 9.65 20.91 3.55
CA THR A 56 10.54 19.73 3.58
C THR A 56 10.47 18.94 2.28
N THR A 57 9.26 18.75 1.73
CA THR A 57 9.06 17.96 0.50
C THR A 57 9.80 18.53 -0.73
N VAL A 58 9.94 19.85 -0.80
CA VAL A 58 10.62 20.55 -1.91
C VAL A 58 11.95 21.19 -1.50
N SER A 59 12.50 20.76 -0.36
CA SER A 59 13.80 21.23 0.14
C SER A 59 14.96 20.72 -0.71
N ASN A 60 16.18 21.23 -0.46
CA ASN A 60 17.37 20.77 -1.15
C ASN A 60 17.82 19.40 -0.61
N TRP A 61 17.48 18.33 -1.33
CA TRP A 61 17.90 16.95 -1.03
C TRP A 61 19.32 16.61 -1.48
N GLU A 62 19.99 17.53 -2.20
CA GLU A 62 21.39 17.41 -2.63
C GLU A 62 22.35 18.12 -1.67
N ALA A 63 21.85 18.65 -0.55
CA ALA A 63 22.69 19.29 0.46
C ALA A 63 23.68 18.27 1.07
N GLU A 64 24.90 18.74 1.38
CA GLU A 64 25.94 17.91 2.00
C GLU A 64 25.52 17.33 3.36
N THR A 65 24.67 18.05 4.10
CA THR A 65 24.07 17.58 5.35
C THR A 65 22.57 17.80 5.31
N LEU A 66 21.81 16.75 5.61
CA LEU A 66 20.36 16.80 5.71
C LEU A 66 19.91 17.32 7.08
N THR A 67 18.81 18.04 7.12
CA THR A 67 18.19 18.50 8.36
C THR A 67 17.44 17.36 9.06
N GLU A 68 17.18 17.49 10.37
CA GLU A 68 16.36 16.53 11.11
C GLU A 68 14.97 16.38 10.50
N ASP A 69 14.36 17.46 10.02
CA ASP A 69 13.06 17.42 9.36
C ASP A 69 13.09 16.59 8.06
N GLN A 70 14.17 16.72 7.26
CA GLN A 70 14.34 15.89 6.05
C GLN A 70 14.52 14.42 6.41
N LEU A 71 15.31 14.12 7.44
CA LEU A 71 15.51 12.74 7.90
C LEU A 71 14.20 12.13 8.43
N SER A 72 13.46 12.87 9.27
CA SER A 72 12.16 12.44 9.78
C SER A 72 11.16 12.21 8.65
N TYR A 73 11.10 13.15 7.69
CA TYR A 73 10.22 13.01 6.53
C TYR A 73 10.54 11.76 5.70
N ALA A 74 11.82 11.51 5.41
CA ALA A 74 12.24 10.34 4.65
C ALA A 74 11.94 9.03 5.41
N ALA A 75 12.11 9.03 6.74
CA ALA A 75 11.76 7.90 7.59
C ALA A 75 10.24 7.64 7.58
N ASP A 76 9.42 8.68 7.69
CA ASP A 76 7.96 8.57 7.66
C ASP A 76 7.46 8.01 6.32
N ASP A 77 8.04 8.43 5.18
CA ASP A 77 7.73 7.88 3.85
C ASP A 77 8.06 6.37 3.78
N ALA A 78 9.19 5.93 4.37
CA ALA A 78 9.56 4.51 4.41
C ALA A 78 8.63 3.68 5.32
N VAL A 79 8.31 4.19 6.51
CA VAL A 79 7.38 3.54 7.46
C VAL A 79 5.98 3.44 6.86
N ALA A 80 5.50 4.47 6.17
CA ALA A 80 4.22 4.44 5.47
C ALA A 80 4.16 3.33 4.41
N GLY A 81 5.24 3.14 3.64
CA GLY A 81 5.33 2.04 2.68
C GLY A 81 5.19 0.66 3.33
N LEU A 82 5.85 0.45 4.48
CA LEU A 82 5.73 -0.80 5.25
C LEU A 82 4.32 -1.01 5.82
N ALA A 83 3.71 0.06 6.35
CA ALA A 83 2.36 0.01 6.89
C ALA A 83 1.32 -0.36 5.81
N VAL A 84 1.45 0.20 4.60
CA VAL A 84 0.63 -0.15 3.43
C VAL A 84 0.82 -1.62 3.07
N LEU A 85 2.06 -2.10 2.98
CA LEU A 85 2.33 -3.51 2.68
C LEU A 85 1.69 -4.45 3.72
N ALA A 86 1.80 -4.12 5.00
CA ALA A 86 1.17 -4.90 6.06
C ALA A 86 -0.35 -4.96 5.91
N ALA A 87 -0.99 -3.83 5.60
CA ALA A 87 -2.43 -3.76 5.35
C ALA A 87 -2.85 -4.61 4.14
N VAL A 88 -2.08 -4.57 3.05
CA VAL A 88 -2.29 -5.41 1.87
C VAL A 88 -2.21 -6.89 2.22
N LEU A 89 -1.16 -7.31 2.92
CA LEU A 89 -0.98 -8.71 3.31
C LEU A 89 -2.11 -9.20 4.21
N GLU A 90 -2.56 -8.37 5.16
CA GLU A 90 -3.67 -8.71 6.04
C GLU A 90 -5.01 -8.81 5.27
N LYS A 91 -5.29 -7.89 4.35
CA LYS A 91 -6.49 -7.94 3.49
C LYS A 91 -6.45 -9.18 2.59
N ALA A 92 -5.31 -9.46 1.95
CA ALA A 92 -5.11 -10.65 1.13
C ALA A 92 -5.27 -11.95 1.93
N ARG A 93 -4.82 -11.97 3.19
CA ARG A 93 -5.01 -13.10 4.11
C ARG A 93 -6.51 -13.30 4.38
N ARG A 94 -7.24 -12.24 4.74
CA ARG A 94 -8.68 -12.32 4.97
C ARG A 94 -9.46 -12.80 3.74
N LEU A 95 -9.12 -12.33 2.54
CA LEU A 95 -9.73 -12.79 1.29
C LEU A 95 -9.47 -14.27 1.01
N ARG A 96 -8.29 -14.80 1.39
CA ARG A 96 -7.98 -16.24 1.30
C ARG A 96 -8.73 -17.11 2.31
N PHE A 97 -9.16 -16.53 3.43
CA PHE A 97 -9.87 -17.25 4.50
C PHE A 97 -11.36 -16.90 4.59
N LEU A 98 -11.87 -16.01 3.73
CA LEU A 98 -13.30 -15.84 3.53
C LEU A 98 -13.81 -17.09 2.79
N PRO A 99 -14.83 -17.81 3.29
CA PRO A 99 -15.55 -18.74 2.44
C PRO A 99 -16.01 -17.95 1.20
N PRO A 100 -16.09 -18.56 0.01
CA PRO A 100 -16.58 -17.87 -1.17
C PRO A 100 -17.98 -17.31 -0.88
N HIS A 101 -18.07 -16.03 -0.51
CA HIS A 101 -19.34 -15.40 -0.23
C HIS A 101 -20.04 -15.23 -1.57
N ARG A 102 -21.24 -15.83 -1.60
CA ARG A 102 -22.23 -15.82 -2.68
C ARG A 102 -22.50 -14.39 -3.17
N HIS A 103 -21.76 -13.92 -4.16
CA HIS A 103 -22.09 -12.66 -4.84
C HIS A 103 -22.14 -12.90 -6.36
N GLY A 104 -23.31 -13.37 -6.80
CA GLY A 104 -23.65 -13.59 -8.20
C GLY A 104 -25.04 -14.23 -8.33
N PRO A 105 -25.68 -14.18 -9.51
CA PRO A 105 -27.06 -14.65 -9.76
C PRO A 105 -27.27 -16.17 -9.57
N TRP A 106 -26.26 -16.88 -9.06
CA TRP A 106 -26.29 -18.30 -8.71
C TRP A 106 -26.30 -18.52 -7.19
N ALA A 107 -26.93 -17.62 -6.44
CA ALA A 107 -27.21 -17.85 -5.03
C ALA A 107 -28.05 -19.13 -4.93
N VAL A 108 -27.41 -20.22 -4.48
CA VAL A 108 -28.10 -21.44 -4.06
C VAL A 108 -29.10 -21.00 -3.01
N ARG A 109 -30.39 -21.17 -3.31
CA ARG A 109 -31.47 -21.01 -2.34
C ARG A 109 -31.15 -21.95 -1.19
N ASP A 110 -31.02 -21.41 0.01
CA ASP A 110 -30.96 -22.20 1.24
C ASP A 110 -32.36 -22.74 1.53
N ASP A 111 -32.81 -23.67 0.69
CA ASP A 111 -33.92 -24.54 0.97
C ASP A 111 -33.29 -25.94 1.02
N GLU A 112 -33.22 -26.54 2.21
CA GLU A 112 -32.63 -27.86 2.52
C GLU A 112 -31.11 -27.93 2.72
N ALA A 113 -30.64 -27.47 3.89
CA ALA A 113 -29.51 -28.12 4.55
C ALA A 113 -29.73 -28.10 6.07
N SER A 114 -30.43 -29.12 6.55
CA SER A 114 -30.49 -29.48 7.96
C SER A 114 -29.07 -29.69 8.49
N TYR A 115 -28.55 -28.73 9.25
CA TYR A 115 -27.43 -28.98 10.14
C TYR A 115 -27.99 -29.45 11.48
N GLU A 116 -28.08 -30.78 11.66
CA GLU A 116 -28.15 -31.37 12.99
C GLU A 116 -26.77 -31.22 13.63
N TRP A 117 -26.63 -30.25 14.51
CA TRP A 117 -25.65 -30.30 15.59
C TRP A 117 -26.38 -30.75 16.84
N LEU A 118 -26.33 -32.06 17.12
CA LEU A 118 -26.16 -32.71 18.44
C LEU A 118 -26.28 -34.23 18.29
#